data_AF-M1EQN6-F1
#
_entry.id   AF-M1EQN6-F1
#
_cell.length_a   1.000
_cell.length_b   1.000
_cell.length_c   1.000
_cell.angle_alpha   90.00
_cell.angle_beta   90.00
_cell.angle_gamma   90.00
#
_symmetry.space_group_name_H-M   'P 1'
#
loop_
_entity.id
_entity.type
_entity.pdbx_description
1 polymer ?
#
loop_
_entity_poly.entity_id
_entity_poly.type
_entity_poly.pdbx_seq_one_letter_code
_entity_poly.pdbx_strand_id
1 'polypeptide(L)'
;RSDHGLFHTRASLQKLSTKLSAQSAQYSQQLRAARNEYLLNLVATNAHLDHYYQEELPALLKALVSELLEHLRDPLTLLSRTELEAAEMALEHARRGGQATSQVSWEEDLKLFLQEPGVFSPTPPQEFQPAGTDQVCTLELEGDAGGMAGDRSLEKEVQRWTSRAARDYKIQNHGHRVLQR
;
A
#
# COMPACT_ATOMS: atom_id res chain seq x y z
N ARG A 1 36.93 105.92 6.68
CA ARG A 1 35.76 105.08 6.99
C ARG A 1 34.71 105.40 5.92
N SER A 2 34.66 104.61 4.86
CA SER A 2 33.85 104.89 3.67
C SER A 2 32.43 104.37 3.88
N ASP A 3 31.52 105.28 4.21
CA ASP A 3 30.07 105.03 4.27
C ASP A 3 29.50 104.97 2.86
N HIS A 4 29.87 103.93 2.11
CA HIS A 4 29.33 103.65 0.79
C HIS A 4 28.57 102.32 0.84
N GLY A 5 27.38 102.36 1.43
CA GLY A 5 26.42 101.27 1.31
C GLY A 5 26.08 101.02 -0.15
N LEU A 6 25.80 99.77 -0.51
CA LEU A 6 25.63 99.19 -1.86
C LEU A 6 24.77 99.97 -2.88
N PHE A 7 24.10 101.05 -2.48
CA PHE A 7 23.15 101.80 -3.29
C PHE A 7 23.38 103.30 -3.15
N HIS A 8 23.76 103.96 -4.25
CA HIS A 8 24.00 105.40 -4.30
C HIS A 8 22.93 106.19 -5.08
N THR A 9 22.08 105.54 -5.89
CA THR A 9 21.00 106.20 -6.64
C THR A 9 19.72 105.36 -6.74
N ARG A 10 18.56 106.01 -6.82
CA ARG A 10 17.26 105.36 -7.07
C ARG A 10 17.25 104.57 -8.39
N ALA A 11 17.93 105.08 -9.41
CA ALA A 11 18.02 104.43 -10.72
C ALA A 11 18.82 103.11 -10.68
N SER A 12 19.93 103.03 -9.92
CA SER A 12 20.70 101.79 -9.78
C SER A 12 19.91 100.71 -9.03
N LEU A 13 19.15 101.10 -8.02
CA LEU A 13 18.22 100.21 -7.30
C LEU A 13 17.12 99.65 -8.21
N GLN A 14 16.50 100.51 -9.02
CA GLN A 14 15.46 100.07 -9.97
C GLN A 14 16.01 99.08 -11.01
N LYS A 15 17.22 99.31 -11.55
CA LYS A 15 17.88 98.39 -12.49
C LYS A 15 18.24 97.04 -11.86
N LEU A 16 18.70 97.04 -10.60
CA LEU A 16 18.98 95.79 -9.90
C LEU A 16 17.69 95.02 -9.62
N SER A 17 16.64 95.72 -9.20
CA SER A 17 15.32 95.14 -8.94
C SER A 17 14.72 94.51 -10.21
N THR A 18 14.80 95.17 -11.36
CA THR A 18 14.32 94.62 -12.63
C THR A 18 15.12 93.39 -13.07
N LYS A 19 16.44 93.42 -12.91
CA LYS A 19 17.32 92.26 -13.20
C LYS A 19 16.99 91.07 -12.29
N LEU A 20 16.84 91.30 -10.99
CA LEU A 20 16.46 90.27 -10.02
C LEU A 20 15.09 89.67 -10.35
N SER A 21 14.13 90.52 -10.73
CA SER A 21 12.78 90.10 -11.12
C SER A 21 12.79 89.23 -12.37
N ALA A 22 13.58 89.61 -13.39
CA ALA A 22 13.74 88.82 -14.61
C ALA A 22 14.42 87.46 -14.32
N GLN A 23 15.45 87.44 -13.48
CA GLN A 23 16.14 86.21 -13.09
C GLN A 23 15.22 85.28 -12.27
N SER A 24 14.42 85.84 -11.35
CA SER A 24 13.42 85.10 -10.58
C SER A 24 12.35 84.47 -11.49
N ALA A 25 11.87 85.21 -12.49
CA ALA A 25 10.92 84.69 -13.47
C ALA A 25 11.52 83.53 -14.30
N GLN A 26 12.79 83.65 -14.72
CA GLN A 26 13.51 82.60 -15.43
C GLN A 26 13.64 81.32 -14.58
N TYR A 27 14.09 81.43 -13.33
CA TYR A 27 14.18 80.26 -12.43
C TYR A 27 12.81 79.66 -12.13
N SER A 28 11.78 80.48 -12.00
CA SER A 28 10.40 80.00 -11.81
C SER A 28 9.89 79.23 -13.04
N GLN A 29 10.31 79.60 -14.25
CA GLN A 29 10.00 78.84 -15.46
C GLN A 29 10.77 77.52 -15.52
N GLN A 30 12.07 77.54 -15.21
CA GLN A 30 12.89 76.32 -15.17
C GLN A 30 12.39 75.32 -14.12
N LEU A 31 12.01 75.80 -12.93
CA LEU A 31 11.42 74.96 -11.88
C LEU A 31 10.10 74.32 -12.34
N ARG A 32 9.25 75.08 -13.04
CA ARG A 32 8.00 74.55 -13.60
C ARG A 32 8.28 73.47 -14.66
N ALA A 33 9.25 73.69 -15.54
CA ALA A 33 9.64 72.69 -16.54
C ALA A 33 10.14 71.40 -15.88
N ALA A 34 11.10 71.51 -14.94
CA ALA A 34 11.64 70.35 -14.22
C ALA A 34 10.57 69.60 -13.43
N ARG A 35 9.62 70.32 -12.80
CA ARG A 35 8.49 69.71 -12.09
C ARG A 35 7.57 68.96 -13.04
N ASN A 36 7.28 69.51 -14.21
CA ASN A 36 6.44 68.85 -15.20
C ASN A 36 7.10 67.58 -15.74
N GLU A 37 8.40 67.63 -16.06
CA GLU A 37 9.17 66.44 -16.46
C GLU A 37 9.16 65.36 -15.38
N TYR A 38 9.36 65.75 -14.12
CA TYR A 38 9.27 64.82 -13.00
C TYR A 38 7.89 64.15 -12.91
N LEU A 39 6.80 64.93 -13.02
CA LEU A 39 5.44 64.40 -12.96
C LEU A 39 5.14 63.46 -14.14
N LEU A 40 5.60 63.80 -15.35
CA LEU A 40 5.45 62.93 -16.52
C LEU A 40 6.20 61.60 -16.33
N ASN A 41 7.45 61.66 -15.86
CA ASN A 41 8.24 60.48 -15.58
C ASN A 41 7.58 59.62 -14.49
N LEU A 42 7.05 60.24 -13.44
CA LEU A 42 6.36 59.51 -12.36
C LEU A 42 5.15 58.73 -12.88
N VAL A 43 4.34 59.35 -13.74
CA VAL A 43 3.18 58.67 -14.35
C VAL A 43 3.64 57.55 -15.27
N ALA A 44 4.66 57.78 -16.10
CA ALA A 44 5.21 56.75 -16.98
C ALA A 44 5.77 55.55 -16.18
N THR A 45 6.53 55.80 -15.11
CA THR A 45 7.06 54.73 -14.26
C THR A 45 5.95 53.94 -13.58
N ASN A 46 4.90 54.61 -13.10
CA ASN A 46 3.76 53.93 -12.47
C ASN A 46 3.02 53.07 -13.49
N ALA A 47 2.75 53.58 -14.70
CA ALA A 47 2.11 52.80 -15.75
C ALA A 47 2.94 51.57 -16.16
N HIS A 48 4.27 51.69 -16.20
CA HIS A 48 5.15 50.55 -16.48
C HIS A 48 5.12 49.52 -15.36
N LEU A 49 5.11 49.94 -14.09
CA LEU A 49 5.00 49.04 -12.95
C LEU A 49 3.65 48.33 -12.94
N ASP A 50 2.56 49.05 -13.18
CA ASP A 50 1.21 48.48 -13.26
C ASP A 50 1.16 47.40 -14.36
N HIS A 51 1.65 47.70 -15.57
CA HIS A 51 1.73 46.74 -16.67
C HIS A 51 2.61 45.52 -16.33
N TYR A 52 3.77 45.75 -15.73
CA TYR A 52 4.68 44.68 -15.33
C TYR A 52 4.02 43.69 -14.36
N TYR A 53 3.32 44.20 -13.33
CA TYR A 53 2.70 43.34 -12.33
C TYR A 53 1.39 42.69 -12.80
N GLN A 54 0.62 43.37 -13.66
CA GLN A 54 -0.68 42.86 -14.11
C GLN A 54 -0.56 41.91 -15.31
N GLU A 55 0.43 42.10 -16.18
CA GLU A 55 0.53 41.37 -17.45
C GLU A 55 1.84 40.56 -17.55
N GLU A 56 3.00 41.22 -17.49
CA GLU A 56 4.29 40.60 -17.81
C GLU A 56 4.69 39.52 -16.80
N LEU A 57 4.62 39.82 -15.51
CA LEU A 57 5.02 38.89 -14.45
C LEU A 57 4.12 37.65 -14.40
N PRO A 58 2.77 37.77 -14.43
CA PRO A 58 1.90 36.61 -14.53
C PRO A 58 2.14 35.77 -15.79
N ALA A 59 2.36 36.41 -16.95
CA ALA A 59 2.64 35.70 -18.20
C ALA A 59 3.95 34.90 -18.11
N LEU A 60 5.01 35.49 -17.56
CA LEU A 60 6.29 34.83 -17.35
C LEU A 60 6.16 33.63 -16.40
N LEU A 61 5.49 33.82 -15.25
CA LEU A 61 5.28 32.74 -14.28
C LEU A 61 4.47 31.60 -14.88
N LYS A 62 3.43 31.92 -15.65
CA LYS A 62 2.63 30.92 -16.35
C LYS A 62 3.46 30.13 -17.35
N ALA A 63 4.31 30.79 -18.13
CA ALA A 63 5.20 30.12 -19.09
C ALA A 63 6.15 29.15 -18.37
N LEU A 64 6.83 29.61 -17.32
CA LEU A 64 7.75 28.78 -16.51
C LEU A 64 7.05 27.55 -15.91
N VAL A 65 5.88 27.75 -15.30
CA VAL A 65 5.12 26.66 -14.69
C VAL A 65 4.61 25.67 -15.75
N SER A 66 4.16 26.18 -16.91
CA SER A 66 3.68 25.32 -18.00
C SER A 66 4.81 24.46 -18.56
N GLU A 67 5.98 25.05 -18.80
CA GLU A 67 7.16 24.31 -19.25
C GLU A 67 7.57 23.24 -18.24
N LEU A 68 7.61 23.56 -16.94
CA LEU A 68 7.91 22.57 -15.90
C LEU A 68 6.89 21.42 -15.89
N LEU A 69 5.60 21.75 -16.00
CA LEU A 69 4.53 20.75 -16.02
C LEU A 69 4.64 19.84 -17.25
N GLU A 70 4.95 20.38 -18.43
CA GLU A 70 5.18 19.59 -19.64
C GLU A 70 6.32 18.59 -19.44
N HIS A 71 7.42 19.00 -18.84
CA HIS A 71 8.56 18.12 -18.56
C HIS A 71 8.26 17.05 -17.51
N LEU A 72 7.42 17.36 -16.51
CA LEU A 72 7.09 16.42 -15.42
C LEU A 72 5.92 15.50 -15.74
N ARG A 73 5.04 15.88 -16.68
CA ARG A 73 3.81 15.15 -16.99
C ARG A 73 4.09 13.70 -17.38
N ASP A 74 4.95 13.48 -18.36
CA ASP A 74 5.21 12.14 -18.89
C ASP A 74 5.93 11.25 -17.86
N PRO A 75 7.00 11.71 -17.18
CA PRO A 75 7.62 10.95 -16.09
C PRO A 75 6.66 10.57 -14.97
N LEU A 76 5.81 11.50 -14.52
CA LEU A 76 4.84 11.21 -13.45
C LEU A 76 3.77 10.23 -13.92
N THR A 77 3.28 10.38 -15.16
CA THR A 77 2.30 9.44 -15.74
C THR A 77 2.91 8.05 -15.88
N LEU A 78 4.16 7.96 -16.33
CA LEU A 78 4.89 6.69 -16.42
C LEU A 78 5.05 6.07 -15.04
N LEU A 79 5.51 6.84 -14.05
CA LEU A 79 5.66 6.36 -12.67
C LEU A 79 4.34 5.80 -12.14
N SER A 80 3.26 6.57 -12.20
CA SER A 80 1.93 6.12 -11.74
C SER A 80 1.47 4.84 -12.44
N ARG A 81 1.72 4.73 -13.74
CA ARG A 81 1.40 3.51 -14.49
C ARG A 81 2.23 2.32 -14.03
N THR A 82 3.54 2.49 -13.85
CA THR A 82 4.41 1.41 -13.37
C THR A 82 4.07 0.96 -11.96
N GLU A 83 3.69 1.87 -11.07
CA GLU A 83 3.23 1.53 -9.73
C GLU A 83 1.92 0.73 -9.76
N LEU A 84 0.98 1.11 -10.63
CA LEU A 84 -0.26 0.38 -10.83
C LEU A 84 0.01 -1.04 -11.35
N GLU A 85 0.83 -1.18 -12.40
CA GLU A 85 1.20 -2.48 -12.96
C GLU A 85 1.88 -3.38 -11.91
N ALA A 86 2.77 -2.82 -11.07
CA ALA A 86 3.41 -3.56 -9.99
C ALA A 86 2.41 -4.03 -8.91
N ALA A 87 1.44 -3.19 -8.56
CA ALA A 87 0.40 -3.53 -7.58
C ALA A 87 -0.55 -4.62 -8.12
N GLU A 88 -0.91 -4.55 -9.40
CA GLU A 88 -1.72 -5.59 -10.07
C GLU A 88 -0.98 -6.93 -10.08
N MET A 89 0.30 -6.94 -10.44
CA MET A 89 1.15 -8.13 -10.40
C MET A 89 1.21 -8.76 -9.00
N ALA A 90 1.38 -7.94 -7.96
CA ALA A 90 1.39 -8.41 -6.57
C ALA A 90 0.05 -9.03 -6.16
N LEU A 91 -1.07 -8.42 -6.54
CA LEU A 91 -2.41 -8.93 -6.28
C LEU A 91 -2.65 -10.27 -6.99
N GLU A 92 -2.26 -10.39 -8.25
CA GLU A 92 -2.35 -11.64 -8.99
C GLU A 92 -1.54 -12.76 -8.35
N HIS A 93 -0.31 -12.45 -7.90
CA HIS A 93 0.54 -13.42 -7.20
C HIS A 93 -0.14 -13.91 -5.91
N ALA A 94 -0.68 -12.98 -5.12
CA ALA A 94 -1.41 -13.34 -3.90
C ALA A 94 -2.64 -14.20 -4.20
N ARG A 95 -3.40 -13.89 -5.26
CA ARG A 95 -4.55 -14.68 -5.70
C ARG A 95 -4.16 -16.09 -6.14
N ARG A 96 -3.11 -16.22 -6.96
CA ARG A 96 -2.56 -17.52 -7.37
C ARG A 96 -2.10 -18.34 -6.18
N GLY A 97 -1.38 -17.71 -5.25
CA GLY A 97 -0.97 -18.34 -3.99
C GLY A 97 -2.16 -18.82 -3.17
N GLY A 98 -3.19 -17.98 -3.01
CA GLY A 98 -4.43 -18.34 -2.32
C GLY A 98 -5.14 -19.53 -2.97
N GLN A 99 -5.26 -19.54 -4.29
CA GLN A 99 -5.80 -20.67 -5.05
C GLN A 99 -4.99 -21.96 -4.83
N ALA A 100 -3.66 -21.88 -4.91
CA ALA A 100 -2.79 -23.03 -4.65
C ALA A 100 -2.97 -23.55 -3.21
N THR A 101 -3.01 -22.67 -2.21
CA THR A 101 -3.24 -23.08 -0.82
C THR A 101 -4.63 -23.67 -0.59
N SER A 102 -5.66 -23.21 -1.31
CA SER A 102 -7.00 -23.77 -1.20
C SER A 102 -7.13 -25.19 -1.79
N GLN A 103 -6.20 -25.57 -2.66
CA GLN A 103 -6.10 -26.91 -3.22
C GLN A 103 -5.27 -27.86 -2.34
N VAL A 104 -4.59 -27.35 -1.31
CA VAL A 104 -3.82 -28.20 -0.39
C VAL A 104 -4.82 -28.94 0.50
N SER A 105 -4.90 -30.25 0.30
CA SER A 105 -5.73 -31.14 1.10
C SER A 105 -4.87 -32.25 1.68
N TRP A 106 -4.78 -32.29 3.00
CA TRP A 106 -4.07 -33.36 3.73
C TRP A 106 -4.56 -34.75 3.33
N GLU A 107 -5.86 -34.92 3.05
CA GLU A 107 -6.41 -36.20 2.64
C GLU A 107 -5.91 -36.65 1.26
N GLU A 108 -5.71 -35.69 0.34
CA GLU A 108 -5.18 -35.96 -0.99
C GLU A 108 -3.69 -36.25 -0.92
N ASP A 109 -2.93 -35.48 -0.14
CA ASP A 109 -1.51 -35.73 0.13
C ASP A 109 -1.29 -37.10 0.77
N LEU A 110 -2.14 -37.48 1.74
CA LEU A 110 -2.10 -38.80 2.37
C LEU A 110 -2.41 -39.91 1.36
N LYS A 111 -3.40 -39.72 0.47
CA LYS A 111 -3.69 -40.71 -0.58
C LYS A 111 -2.51 -40.90 -1.53
N LEU A 112 -1.84 -39.81 -1.92
CA LEU A 112 -0.65 -39.87 -2.77
C LEU A 112 0.50 -40.59 -2.04
N PHE A 113 0.71 -40.28 -0.77
CA PHE A 113 1.72 -40.94 0.06
C PHE A 113 1.45 -42.45 0.24
N LEU A 114 0.20 -42.85 0.48
CA LEU A 114 -0.18 -44.26 0.61
C LEU A 114 -0.10 -45.04 -0.71
N GLN A 115 -0.07 -44.36 -1.85
CA GLN A 115 0.17 -44.98 -3.16
C GLN A 115 1.64 -45.27 -3.43
N GLU A 116 2.57 -44.83 -2.56
CA GLU A 116 3.98 -45.20 -2.68
C GLU A 116 4.13 -46.74 -2.70
N PRO A 117 4.79 -47.31 -3.72
CA PRO A 117 4.78 -48.75 -3.90
C PRO A 117 5.42 -49.49 -2.73
N GLY A 118 4.62 -50.29 -2.01
CA GLY A 118 5.10 -51.40 -1.18
C GLY A 118 5.27 -51.14 0.32
N VAL A 119 5.11 -49.91 0.83
CA VAL A 119 5.23 -49.65 2.28
C VAL A 119 3.94 -50.02 3.03
N PHE A 120 2.79 -49.72 2.44
CA PHE A 120 1.48 -49.90 3.08
C PHE A 120 0.62 -50.97 2.41
N SER A 121 1.20 -51.79 1.53
CA SER A 121 0.47 -52.90 0.92
C SER A 121 0.08 -53.92 2.00
N PRO A 122 -1.17 -54.41 2.00
CA PRO A 122 -1.60 -55.39 2.97
C PRO A 122 -0.73 -56.65 2.87
N THR A 123 -0.19 -57.08 4.01
CA THR A 123 0.48 -58.37 4.11
C THR A 123 -0.51 -59.46 3.74
N PRO A 124 -0.10 -60.49 2.96
CA PRO A 124 -0.96 -61.63 2.69
C PRO A 124 -1.49 -62.24 4.00
N PRO A 125 -2.75 -62.69 4.02
CA PRO A 125 -3.35 -63.27 5.21
C PRO A 125 -2.51 -64.47 5.67
N GLN A 126 -2.28 -64.55 6.98
CA GLN A 126 -1.61 -65.71 7.56
C GLN A 126 -2.57 -66.89 7.53
N GLU A 127 -2.09 -67.99 6.97
CA GLU A 127 -2.80 -69.26 6.97
C GLU A 127 -2.30 -70.13 8.13
N PHE A 128 -3.20 -70.89 8.74
CA PHE A 128 -2.84 -71.87 9.76
C PHE A 128 -1.89 -72.91 9.14
N GLN A 129 -0.76 -73.18 9.80
CA GLN A 129 0.23 -74.16 9.34
C GLN A 129 0.14 -75.42 10.23
N PRO A 130 -0.47 -76.52 9.75
CA PRO A 130 -0.60 -77.75 10.52
C PRO A 130 0.78 -78.37 10.79
N ALA A 131 1.00 -78.85 12.02
CA ALA A 131 2.25 -79.49 12.41
C ALA A 131 2.13 -81.03 12.32
N GLY A 132 2.97 -81.67 11.50
CA GLY A 132 3.04 -83.13 11.44
C GLY A 132 1.80 -83.77 10.81
N THR A 133 1.05 -84.58 11.58
CA THR A 133 -0.16 -85.29 11.13
C THR A 133 -1.46 -84.59 11.57
N ASP A 134 -1.37 -83.31 11.92
CA ASP A 134 -2.52 -82.53 12.35
C ASP A 134 -3.55 -82.37 11.21
N GLN A 135 -4.79 -82.78 11.48
CA GLN A 135 -5.92 -82.72 10.54
C GLN A 135 -6.97 -81.68 10.96
N VAL A 136 -6.78 -81.02 12.10
CA VAL A 136 -7.75 -80.09 12.68
C VAL A 136 -7.38 -78.67 12.30
N CYS A 137 -8.13 -78.08 11.36
CA CYS A 137 -7.93 -76.70 10.90
C CYS A 137 -9.09 -75.78 11.30
N THR A 138 -10.00 -76.25 12.15
CA THR A 138 -11.23 -75.54 12.54
C THR A 138 -11.45 -75.64 14.04
N LEU A 139 -12.08 -74.62 14.63
CA LEU A 139 -12.46 -74.63 16.03
C LEU A 139 -13.39 -75.81 16.32
N GLU A 140 -12.96 -76.70 17.21
CA GLU A 140 -13.76 -77.83 17.68
C GLU A 140 -14.62 -77.37 18.86
N LEU A 141 -15.94 -77.35 18.65
CA LEU A 141 -16.90 -77.27 19.75
C LEU A 141 -17.13 -78.70 20.23
N GLU A 142 -16.61 -79.05 21.40
CA GLU A 142 -16.73 -80.40 21.96
C GLU A 142 -18.18 -80.67 22.38
N GLY A 143 -18.97 -81.21 21.46
CA GLY A 143 -20.34 -81.66 21.70
C GLY A 143 -20.59 -83.06 21.18
N ASP A 144 -19.99 -84.10 21.80
CA ASP A 144 -20.71 -85.38 22.08
C ASP A 144 -19.92 -86.47 22.86
N ALA A 145 -18.71 -86.22 23.39
CA ALA A 145 -18.01 -87.18 24.24
C ALA A 145 -17.80 -86.59 25.64
N GLY A 146 -18.57 -87.09 26.62
CA GLY A 146 -18.76 -86.47 27.93
C GLY A 146 -17.49 -86.10 28.69
N GLY A 147 -17.45 -84.86 29.22
CA GLY A 147 -16.34 -84.45 30.09
C GLY A 147 -16.18 -82.94 30.37
N MET A 148 -17.24 -82.24 30.75
CA MET A 148 -17.21 -81.14 31.75
C MET A 148 -15.98 -80.19 31.80
N ALA A 149 -15.83 -79.22 30.87
CA ALA A 149 -15.29 -77.85 31.16
C ALA A 149 -15.07 -76.96 29.92
N GLY A 150 -14.71 -77.54 28.76
CA GLY A 150 -14.19 -76.80 27.60
C GLY A 150 -15.22 -75.91 26.88
N ASP A 151 -16.38 -76.47 26.52
CA ASP A 151 -17.37 -75.81 25.65
C ASP A 151 -18.01 -74.55 26.29
N ARG A 152 -18.29 -74.63 27.60
CA ARG A 152 -18.75 -73.48 28.41
C ARG A 152 -17.67 -72.42 28.62
N SER A 153 -16.40 -72.70 28.34
CA SER A 153 -15.31 -71.72 28.43
C SER A 153 -15.27 -70.81 27.20
N LEU A 154 -15.37 -71.39 26.00
CA LEU A 154 -15.46 -70.66 24.72
C LEU A 154 -16.70 -69.76 24.68
N GLU A 155 -17.87 -70.26 25.06
CA GLU A 155 -19.09 -69.44 25.12
C GLU A 155 -18.96 -68.26 26.10
N LYS A 156 -18.35 -68.49 27.27
CA LYS A 156 -18.07 -67.42 28.25
C LYS A 156 -17.07 -66.41 27.70
N GLU A 157 -16.08 -66.84 26.92
CA GLU A 157 -15.13 -65.94 26.26
C GLU A 157 -15.81 -65.11 25.17
N VAL A 158 -16.64 -65.71 24.33
CA VAL A 158 -17.46 -65.00 23.34
C VAL A 158 -18.33 -63.95 24.04
N GLN A 159 -18.99 -64.31 25.15
CA GLN A 159 -19.82 -63.37 25.89
C GLN A 159 -19.01 -62.25 26.57
N ARG A 160 -17.79 -62.54 27.03
CA ARG A 160 -16.86 -61.53 27.55
C ARG A 160 -16.41 -60.57 26.45
N TRP A 161 -16.04 -61.06 25.27
CA TRP A 161 -15.62 -60.22 24.14
C TRP A 161 -16.74 -59.36 23.57
N THR A 162 -17.95 -59.91 23.42
CA THR A 162 -19.13 -59.14 22.98
C THR A 162 -19.48 -58.03 23.97
N SER A 163 -19.46 -58.32 25.27
CA SER A 163 -19.70 -57.32 26.32
C SER A 163 -18.62 -56.23 26.34
N ARG A 164 -17.37 -56.57 26.00
CA ARG A 164 -16.28 -55.59 25.88
C ARG A 164 -16.45 -54.73 24.63
N ALA A 165 -16.70 -55.32 23.47
CA ALA A 165 -16.95 -54.59 22.22
C ALA A 165 -18.13 -53.61 22.37
N ALA A 166 -19.21 -54.01 23.04
CA ALA A 166 -20.36 -53.13 23.30
C ALA A 166 -20.02 -51.93 24.20
N ARG A 167 -19.11 -52.11 25.17
CA ARG A 167 -18.60 -50.99 25.99
C ARG A 167 -17.70 -50.07 25.18
N ASP A 168 -16.78 -50.62 24.41
CA ASP A 168 -15.83 -49.84 23.61
C ASP A 168 -16.58 -49.00 22.55
N TYR A 169 -17.61 -49.56 21.92
CA TYR A 169 -18.50 -48.82 21.02
C TYR A 169 -19.19 -47.63 21.70
N LYS A 170 -19.68 -47.81 22.93
CA LYS A 170 -20.29 -46.71 23.71
C LYS A 170 -19.27 -45.61 24.03
N ILE A 171 -18.04 -45.98 24.36
CA ILE A 171 -16.95 -45.03 24.65
C ILE A 171 -16.60 -44.24 23.38
N GLN A 172 -16.43 -44.90 22.23
CA GLN A 172 -16.13 -44.25 20.96
C GLN A 172 -17.23 -43.27 20.53
N ASN A 173 -18.50 -43.66 20.67
CA ASN A 173 -19.63 -42.80 20.36
C ASN A 173 -19.77 -41.62 21.33
N HIS A 174 -19.49 -41.83 22.62
CA HIS A 174 -19.43 -40.73 23.57
C HIS A 174 -18.32 -39.74 23.21
N GLY A 175 -17.12 -40.23 22.86
CA GLY A 175 -16.00 -39.41 22.40
C GLY A 175 -16.37 -38.57 21.17
N HIS A 176 -16.99 -39.17 20.15
CA HIS A 176 -17.46 -38.45 18.97
C HIS A 176 -18.44 -37.32 19.32
N ARG A 177 -19.38 -37.55 20.24
CA ARG A 177 -20.35 -36.53 20.68
C ARG A 177 -19.72 -35.39 21.46
N VAL A 178 -18.59 -35.63 22.13
CA VAL A 178 -17.83 -34.58 22.82
C VAL A 178 -17.05 -33.73 21.83
N LEU A 179 -16.43 -34.34 20.82
CA LEU A 179 -15.63 -33.65 19.80
C LEU A 179 -16.47 -32.80 18.83
N GLN A 180 -17.78 -33.04 18.73
CA GLN A 180 -18.70 -32.27 17.89
C GLN A 180 -19.28 -31.01 18.57
N ARG A 181 -18.90 -30.70 19.82
CA ARG A 181 -19.30 -29.49 20.55
C ARG A 181 -18.19 -28.46 20.55
#